data_AF-A0A955M3T7-F1
#
_entry.id   AF-A0A955M3T7-F1
#
_cell.length_a   1.000
_cell.length_b   1.000
_cell.length_c   1.000
_cell.angle_alpha   90.00
_cell.angle_beta   90.00
_cell.angle_gamma   90.00
#
_symmetry.space_group_name_H-M   'P 1'
#
loop_
_entity.id
_entity.type
_entity.pdbx_description
1 polymer ?
#
loop_
_entity_poly.entity_id
_entity_poly.type
_entity_poly.pdbx_seq_one_letter_code
_entity_poly.pdbx_strand_id
1 'polypeptide(L)'
;MMKKQLPEQFKMRLKRILAQDTIDSVFDTFSDEKYLSIRVNTLKISPETYKQKLDHYPFSGQSVGEVGEMGESLLLKKPEAEESMSEMLRCVERDENEGLIYRQNLSSQCVAHCVDPKPNETVLDLCAAPGSKTSHMAALMRNEGRIWANEPIPKRFYKLKNVLSLLGVTNAELSCVDGRRFRPPVGLFDRVLVDAP
;
A
#
# COMPACT_ATOMS: atom_id res chain seq x y z
N MET A 1 -3.24 -23.15 15.74
CA MET A 1 -3.82 -22.91 14.39
C MET A 1 -3.69 -24.17 13.55
N MET A 2 -4.75 -24.65 12.90
CA MET A 2 -4.61 -25.69 11.86
C MET A 2 -3.75 -25.14 10.72
N LYS A 3 -2.62 -25.79 10.40
CA LYS A 3 -1.86 -25.49 9.18
C LYS A 3 -2.83 -25.58 8.00
N LYS A 4 -3.12 -24.46 7.33
CA LYS A 4 -3.92 -24.48 6.10
C LYS A 4 -3.18 -25.37 5.10
N GLN A 5 -3.79 -26.50 4.76
CA GLN A 5 -3.19 -27.41 3.81
C GLN A 5 -3.23 -26.75 2.43
N LEU A 6 -2.07 -26.34 1.92
CA LEU A 6 -1.97 -25.72 0.61
C LEU A 6 -2.34 -26.73 -0.49
N PRO A 7 -3.06 -26.32 -1.56
CA PRO A 7 -3.40 -27.21 -2.66
C PRO A 7 -2.16 -27.83 -3.30
N GLU A 8 -2.22 -29.12 -3.67
CA GLU A 8 -1.02 -29.83 -4.15
C GLU A 8 -0.52 -29.27 -5.50
N GLN A 9 -1.43 -28.85 -6.38
CA GLN A 9 -1.09 -28.18 -7.64
C GLN A 9 -0.31 -26.88 -7.39
N PHE A 10 -0.65 -26.13 -6.33
CA PHE A 10 0.05 -24.90 -5.96
C PHE A 10 1.47 -25.20 -5.47
N LYS A 11 1.64 -26.21 -4.61
CA LYS A 11 2.97 -26.63 -4.15
C LYS A 11 3.85 -27.12 -5.30
N MET A 12 3.31 -27.94 -6.20
CA MET A 12 4.03 -28.43 -7.38
C MET A 12 4.48 -27.29 -8.29
N ARG A 13 3.65 -26.26 -8.46
CA ARG A 13 4.01 -25.08 -9.24
C ARG A 13 5.13 -24.28 -8.58
N LEU A 14 5.06 -24.04 -7.27
CA LEU A 14 6.12 -23.34 -6.54
C LEU A 14 7.46 -24.07 -6.61
N LYS A 15 7.45 -25.41 -6.50
CA LYS A 15 8.64 -26.28 -6.66
C LYS A 15 9.31 -26.17 -8.02
N ARG A 16 8.62 -25.67 -9.05
CA ARG A 16 9.20 -25.44 -10.38
C ARG A 16 9.77 -24.02 -10.54
N ILE A 17 9.37 -23.08 -9.70
CA ILE A 17 9.73 -21.66 -9.80
C ILE A 17 10.88 -21.32 -8.84
N LEU A 18 10.84 -21.88 -7.64
CA LEU A 18 11.79 -21.58 -6.57
C LEU A 18 12.88 -22.64 -6.47
N ALA A 19 14.06 -22.23 -6.00
CA ALA A 19 15.17 -23.11 -5.75
C ALA A 19 14.85 -24.09 -4.61
N GLN A 20 15.34 -25.32 -4.73
CA GLN A 20 14.99 -26.44 -3.84
C GLN A 20 15.40 -26.21 -2.38
N ASP A 21 16.46 -25.45 -2.15
CA ASP A 21 16.97 -25.06 -0.84
C ASP A 21 16.12 -23.96 -0.15
N THR A 22 15.35 -23.18 -0.91
CA THR A 22 14.51 -22.10 -0.38
C THR A 22 13.06 -22.53 -0.10
N ILE A 23 12.59 -23.59 -0.74
CA ILE A 23 11.16 -23.85 -0.85
C ILE A 23 10.47 -24.22 0.47
N ASP A 24 11.15 -24.97 1.33
CA ASP A 24 10.59 -25.37 2.61
C ASP A 24 10.40 -24.14 3.51
N SER A 25 11.38 -23.22 3.52
CA SER A 25 11.26 -21.95 4.25
C SER A 25 10.10 -21.09 3.74
N VAL A 26 9.86 -21.05 2.42
CA VAL A 26 8.72 -20.34 1.84
C VAL A 26 7.40 -20.97 2.26
N PHE A 27 7.30 -22.30 2.30
CA PHE A 27 6.08 -22.97 2.77
C PHE A 27 5.81 -22.70 4.25
N ASP A 28 6.84 -22.59 5.07
CA ASP A 28 6.69 -22.25 6.49
C ASP A 28 6.08 -20.86 6.68
N THR A 29 6.43 -19.87 5.83
CA THR A 29 5.86 -18.50 5.92
C THR A 29 4.35 -18.43 5.75
N PHE A 30 3.70 -19.43 5.12
CA PHE A 30 2.24 -19.48 5.02
C PHE A 30 1.55 -19.75 6.36
N SER A 31 2.32 -20.23 7.35
CA SER A 31 1.86 -20.56 8.70
C SER A 31 2.23 -19.51 9.74
N ASP A 32 3.08 -18.53 9.39
CA ASP A 32 3.61 -17.53 10.32
C ASP A 32 2.54 -16.55 10.85
N GLU A 33 2.81 -16.01 12.03
CA GLU A 33 2.02 -14.92 12.62
C GLU A 33 1.91 -13.74 11.65
N LYS A 34 0.67 -13.31 11.39
CA LYS A 34 0.42 -12.26 10.42
C LYS A 34 0.51 -10.90 11.07
N TYR A 35 1.51 -10.12 10.66
CA TYR A 35 1.52 -8.69 10.90
C TYR A 35 0.38 -7.98 10.14
N LEU A 36 -0.06 -6.85 10.66
CA LEU A 36 -0.83 -5.87 9.93
C LEU A 36 0.14 -4.83 9.35
N SER A 37 0.19 -4.76 8.03
CA SER A 37 1.03 -3.78 7.32
C SER A 37 0.23 -2.51 7.06
N ILE A 38 0.74 -1.38 7.52
CA ILE A 38 0.18 -0.04 7.30
C ILE A 38 1.22 0.87 6.66
N ARG A 39 0.73 1.87 5.94
CA ARG A 39 1.52 2.99 5.44
C ARG A 39 1.06 4.27 6.10
N VAL A 40 1.97 5.00 6.74
CA VAL A 40 1.71 6.34 7.25
C VAL A 40 1.55 7.31 6.08
N ASN A 41 0.49 8.12 6.13
CA ASN A 41 0.27 9.16 5.14
C ASN A 41 1.08 10.41 5.49
N THR A 42 2.28 10.51 4.92
CA THR A 42 3.22 11.61 5.17
C THR A 42 2.72 12.98 4.68
N LEU A 43 1.62 13.04 3.93
CA LEU A 43 0.94 14.30 3.60
C LEU A 43 0.18 14.90 4.79
N LYS A 44 -0.16 14.10 5.81
CA LYS A 44 -0.96 14.54 6.97
C LYS A 44 -0.23 14.43 8.30
N ILE A 45 0.65 13.45 8.45
CA ILE A 45 1.36 13.18 9.71
C ILE A 45 2.71 12.55 9.43
N SER A 46 3.75 12.92 10.19
CA SER A 46 5.06 12.27 10.06
C SER A 46 5.04 10.87 10.66
N PRO A 47 5.88 9.93 10.18
CA PRO A 47 6.01 8.61 10.77
C PRO A 47 6.36 8.65 12.26
N GLU A 48 7.20 9.61 12.69
CA GLU A 48 7.61 9.77 14.08
C GLU A 48 6.43 10.16 14.97
N THR A 49 5.62 11.14 14.55
CA THR A 49 4.43 11.57 15.29
C THR A 49 3.38 10.47 15.29
N TYR A 50 3.23 9.71 14.20
CA TYR A 50 2.30 8.57 14.17
C TYR A 50 2.75 7.45 15.12
N LYS A 51 4.05 7.14 15.19
CA LYS A 51 4.61 6.18 16.17
C LYS A 51 4.30 6.62 17.61
N GLN A 52 4.52 7.89 17.95
CA GLN A 52 4.16 8.43 19.27
C GLN A 52 2.67 8.29 19.57
N LYS A 53 1.80 8.50 18.57
CA LYS A 53 0.35 8.27 18.69
C LYS A 53 0.02 6.80 18.99
N LEU A 54 0.73 5.85 18.39
CA LEU A 54 0.56 4.42 18.67
C LEU A 54 0.92 4.05 20.12
N ASP A 55 1.87 4.75 20.75
CA ASP A 55 2.24 4.52 22.16
C ASP A 55 1.10 4.84 23.14
N HIS A 56 0.12 5.62 22.70
CA HIS A 56 -1.07 5.98 23.48
C HIS A 56 -2.25 5.05 23.22
N TYR A 57 -2.08 4.06 22.33
CA TYR A 57 -3.11 3.09 22.05
C TYR A 57 -3.08 1.93 23.06
N PRO A 58 -4.22 1.27 23.27
CA PRO A 58 -4.33 0.13 24.20
C PRO A 58 -3.48 -1.09 23.79
N PHE A 59 -2.96 -1.09 22.55
CA PHE A 59 -2.02 -2.09 22.02
C PHE A 59 -0.60 -1.52 21.83
N SER A 60 -0.26 -0.44 22.53
CA SER A 60 1.10 0.11 22.60
C SER A 60 2.09 -0.99 23.00
N GLY A 61 3.14 -1.19 22.19
CA GLY A 61 4.09 -2.31 22.33
C GLY A 61 3.92 -3.45 21.32
N GLN A 62 2.92 -3.38 20.42
CA GLN A 62 2.81 -4.30 19.28
C GLN A 62 3.38 -3.74 17.97
N SER A 63 3.99 -2.56 17.98
CA SER A 63 4.69 -2.03 16.80
C SER A 63 5.96 -2.85 16.56
N VAL A 64 6.07 -3.42 15.36
CA VAL A 64 7.22 -4.22 14.95
C VAL A 64 7.89 -3.52 13.80
N GLY A 65 8.95 -2.79 14.13
CA GLY A 65 10.05 -2.48 13.22
C GLY A 65 9.75 -1.50 12.08
N GLU A 66 10.77 -0.71 11.76
CA GLU A 66 10.86 -0.02 10.49
C GLU A 66 11.12 -1.04 9.37
N VAL A 67 10.59 -0.79 8.18
CA VAL A 67 10.75 -1.71 7.04
C VAL A 67 11.83 -1.19 6.11
N GLY A 68 13.08 -1.59 6.40
CA GLY A 68 14.23 -1.14 5.61
C GLY A 68 14.31 0.38 5.55
N GLU A 69 14.41 0.94 4.35
CA GLU A 69 14.46 2.39 4.12
C GLU A 69 13.07 3.04 3.97
N MET A 70 11.98 2.26 4.02
CA MET A 70 10.62 2.78 3.89
C MET A 70 10.12 3.28 5.25
N GLY A 71 10.60 4.45 5.69
CA GLY A 71 10.32 5.01 7.02
C GLY A 71 8.83 5.23 7.33
N GLU A 72 7.98 5.37 6.32
CA GLU A 72 6.53 5.48 6.44
C GLU A 72 5.80 4.13 6.53
N SER A 73 6.48 3.01 6.30
CA SER A 73 5.93 1.66 6.40
C SER A 73 6.06 1.13 7.82
N LEU A 74 4.96 0.64 8.42
CA LEU A 74 4.98 0.02 9.74
C LEU A 74 4.32 -1.36 9.70
N LEU A 75 4.92 -2.33 10.39
CA LEU A 75 4.27 -3.60 10.71
C LEU A 75 3.77 -3.54 12.14
N LEU A 76 2.51 -3.87 12.33
CA LEU A 76 1.92 -4.04 13.65
C LEU A 76 1.73 -5.53 13.91
N LYS A 77 2.33 -6.05 14.97
CA LYS A 77 2.02 -7.39 15.46
C LYS A 77 0.54 -7.43 15.83
N LYS A 78 -0.09 -8.56 15.55
CA LYS A 78 -1.50 -8.79 15.85
C LYS A 78 -1.60 -9.43 17.23
N PRO A 79 -2.50 -8.96 18.12
CA PRO A 79 -2.72 -9.60 19.41
C PRO A 79 -3.28 -11.01 19.24
N GLU A 80 -2.89 -11.94 20.13
CA GLU A 80 -3.52 -13.27 20.17
C GLU A 80 -4.94 -13.20 20.75
N ALA A 81 -5.15 -12.33 21.74
CA ALA A 81 -6.45 -12.13 22.38
C ALA A 81 -7.44 -11.40 21.46
N GLU A 82 -8.65 -11.96 21.31
CA GLU A 82 -9.68 -11.48 20.39
C GLU A 82 -10.18 -10.06 20.74
N GLU A 83 -10.27 -9.74 22.03
CA GLU A 83 -10.68 -8.41 22.51
C GLU A 83 -9.65 -7.35 22.11
N SER A 84 -8.36 -7.60 22.38
CA SER A 84 -7.26 -6.71 21.99
C SER A 84 -7.15 -6.57 20.47
N MET A 85 -7.39 -7.64 19.71
CA MET A 85 -7.43 -7.59 18.24
C MET A 85 -8.54 -6.66 17.74
N SER A 86 -9.73 -6.79 18.32
CA SER A 86 -10.90 -5.98 17.95
C SER A 86 -10.65 -4.50 18.26
N GLU A 87 -10.04 -4.20 19.39
CA GLU A 87 -9.67 -2.86 19.79
C GLU A 87 -8.60 -2.26 18.86
N MET A 88 -7.55 -3.03 18.53
CA MET A 88 -6.54 -2.64 17.55
C MET A 88 -7.16 -2.27 16.21
N LEU A 89 -8.03 -3.13 15.68
CA LEU A 89 -8.69 -2.90 14.39
C LEU A 89 -9.57 -1.64 14.41
N ARG A 90 -10.26 -1.34 15.51
CA ARG A 90 -11.05 -0.10 15.66
C ARG A 90 -10.17 1.15 15.62
N CYS A 91 -9.04 1.15 16.33
CA CYS A 91 -8.12 2.29 16.33
C CYS A 91 -7.50 2.51 14.94
N VAL A 92 -7.08 1.43 14.27
CA VAL A 92 -6.54 1.49 12.91
C VAL A 92 -7.60 1.98 11.92
N GLU A 93 -8.83 1.44 12.00
CA GLU A 93 -9.93 1.87 11.13
C GLU A 93 -10.28 3.35 11.33
N ARG A 94 -10.24 3.86 12.57
CA ARG A 94 -10.40 5.29 12.82
C ARG A 94 -9.33 6.11 12.10
N ASP A 95 -8.06 5.74 12.24
CA ASP A 95 -6.95 6.48 11.61
C ASP A 95 -6.99 6.40 10.08
N GLU A 96 -7.46 5.29 9.51
CA GLU A 96 -7.73 5.17 8.07
C GLU A 96 -8.86 6.09 7.62
N ASN A 97 -9.95 6.18 8.38
CA ASN A 97 -11.09 7.05 8.07
C ASN A 97 -10.74 8.54 8.22
N GLU A 98 -9.71 8.87 9.00
CA GLU A 98 -9.10 10.21 9.05
C GLU A 98 -8.05 10.43 7.93
N GLY A 99 -7.67 9.36 7.22
CA GLY A 99 -6.65 9.36 6.18
C GLY A 99 -5.23 9.56 6.70
N LEU A 100 -4.98 9.29 7.99
CA LEU A 100 -3.64 9.35 8.59
C LEU A 100 -2.77 8.17 8.16
N ILE A 101 -3.39 7.05 7.82
CA ILE A 101 -2.74 5.82 7.35
C ILE A 101 -3.52 5.18 6.22
N TYR A 102 -2.92 4.18 5.59
CA TYR A 102 -3.58 3.29 4.63
C TYR A 102 -3.11 1.83 4.86
N ARG A 103 -4.04 0.89 5.09
CA ARG A 103 -3.68 -0.54 5.16
C ARG A 103 -3.27 -1.05 3.78
N GLN A 104 -2.03 -1.52 3.67
CA GLN A 104 -1.46 -1.99 2.41
C GLN A 104 -0.29 -2.95 2.70
N ASN A 105 -0.23 -4.06 1.96
CA ASN A 105 0.89 -4.99 2.01
C ASN A 105 2.21 -4.30 1.63
N LEU A 106 3.30 -4.65 2.31
CA LEU A 106 4.64 -4.09 2.06
C LEU A 106 5.06 -4.20 0.59
N SER A 107 4.81 -5.34 -0.07
CA SER A 107 5.14 -5.50 -1.49
C SER A 107 4.49 -4.45 -2.39
N SER A 108 3.28 -4.00 -2.06
CA SER A 108 2.59 -2.93 -2.77
C SER A 108 3.12 -1.54 -2.42
N GLN A 109 3.72 -1.36 -1.24
CA GLN A 109 4.35 -0.09 -0.83
C GLN A 109 5.70 0.10 -1.54
N CYS A 110 6.48 -0.98 -1.70
CA CYS A 110 7.74 -0.96 -2.44
C CYS A 110 7.59 -0.41 -3.86
N VAL A 111 6.45 -0.62 -4.52
CA VAL A 111 6.23 -0.20 -5.90
C VAL A 111 6.40 1.31 -6.08
N ALA A 112 5.92 2.14 -5.15
CA ALA A 112 6.06 3.59 -5.26
C ALA A 112 7.53 4.03 -5.10
N HIS A 113 8.28 3.35 -4.23
CA HIS A 113 9.72 3.54 -4.09
C HIS A 113 10.50 3.06 -5.31
N CYS A 114 10.08 1.97 -5.97
CA CYS A 114 10.69 1.53 -7.23
C CYS A 114 10.42 2.50 -8.38
N VAL A 115 9.23 3.13 -8.41
CA VAL A 115 8.96 4.22 -9.36
C VAL A 115 9.86 5.41 -9.03
N ASP A 116 10.10 5.70 -7.75
CA ASP A 116 10.94 6.80 -7.25
C ASP A 116 10.54 8.19 -7.80
N PRO A 117 9.25 8.57 -7.71
CA PRO A 117 8.78 9.83 -8.27
C PRO A 117 9.33 11.02 -7.49
N LYS A 118 9.79 12.04 -8.21
CA LYS A 118 10.35 13.25 -7.61
C LYS A 118 9.34 14.39 -7.61
N PRO A 119 9.40 15.29 -6.61
CA PRO A 119 8.67 16.56 -6.66
C PRO A 119 8.89 17.28 -8.00
N ASN A 120 7.83 17.87 -8.56
CA ASN A 120 7.81 18.58 -9.85
C ASN A 120 7.89 17.71 -11.11
N GLU A 121 8.01 16.38 -11.01
CA GLU A 121 7.87 15.47 -12.16
C GLU A 121 6.38 15.32 -12.59
N THR A 122 6.18 14.90 -13.84
CA THR A 122 4.90 14.42 -14.35
C THR A 122 4.90 12.89 -14.46
N VAL A 123 4.06 12.24 -13.66
CA VAL A 123 3.98 10.78 -13.54
C VAL A 123 2.65 10.27 -14.08
N LEU A 124 2.64 9.08 -14.68
CA LEU A 124 1.41 8.36 -15.08
C LEU A 124 1.26 7.08 -14.25
N ASP A 125 0.09 6.88 -13.64
CA ASP A 125 -0.39 5.61 -13.11
C ASP A 125 -1.56 5.12 -13.98
N LEU A 126 -1.28 4.15 -14.86
CA LEU A 126 -2.23 3.75 -15.91
C LEU A 126 -3.38 2.88 -15.37
N CYS A 127 -3.20 2.24 -14.21
CA CYS A 127 -4.12 1.27 -13.60
C CYS A 127 -4.29 1.59 -12.10
N ALA A 128 -4.71 2.82 -11.83
CA ALA A 128 -4.54 3.46 -10.53
C ALA A 128 -5.44 2.91 -9.41
N ALA A 129 -6.63 2.37 -9.71
CA ALA A 129 -7.58 2.02 -8.65
C ALA A 129 -7.16 0.77 -7.86
N PRO A 130 -7.28 0.78 -6.51
CA PRO A 130 -8.09 1.72 -5.72
C PRO A 130 -7.39 3.03 -5.30
N GLY A 131 -6.14 3.27 -5.69
CA GLY A 131 -5.41 4.52 -5.42
C GLY A 131 -4.29 4.42 -4.40
N SER A 132 -3.96 3.21 -3.92
CA SER A 132 -2.92 3.04 -2.90
C SER A 132 -1.54 3.46 -3.41
N LYS A 133 -1.14 3.03 -4.62
CA LYS A 133 0.16 3.39 -5.21
C LYS A 133 0.18 4.86 -5.64
N THR A 134 -0.86 5.33 -6.30
CA THR A 134 -1.03 6.73 -6.69
C THR A 134 -0.89 7.68 -5.50
N SER A 135 -1.58 7.41 -4.39
CA SER A 135 -1.47 8.24 -3.18
C SER A 135 -0.11 8.16 -2.51
N HIS A 136 0.58 7.02 -2.60
CA HIS A 136 1.95 6.89 -2.13
C HIS A 136 2.90 7.75 -2.95
N MET A 137 2.80 7.69 -4.27
CA MET A 137 3.60 8.53 -5.17
C MET A 137 3.33 10.02 -4.90
N ALA A 138 2.07 10.41 -4.68
CA ALA A 138 1.73 11.79 -4.29
C ALA A 138 2.42 12.21 -2.99
N ALA A 139 2.47 11.31 -2.01
CA ALA A 139 3.15 11.54 -0.73
C ALA A 139 4.67 11.68 -0.89
N LEU A 140 5.32 10.83 -1.70
CA LEU A 140 6.74 10.92 -2.04
C LEU A 140 7.07 12.21 -2.81
N MET A 141 6.16 12.65 -3.68
CA MET A 141 6.25 13.92 -4.42
C MET A 141 5.86 15.14 -3.57
N ARG A 142 5.45 14.96 -2.31
CA ARG A 142 4.99 16.03 -1.41
C ARG A 142 3.86 16.89 -1.99
N ASN A 143 2.95 16.28 -2.75
CA ASN A 143 1.90 16.97 -3.50
C ASN A 143 2.43 18.04 -4.49
N GLU A 144 3.69 17.96 -4.92
CA GLU A 144 4.27 18.79 -6.00
C GLU A 144 4.23 18.04 -7.34
N GLY A 145 4.38 18.74 -8.46
CA GLY A 145 4.31 18.13 -9.79
C GLY A 145 2.90 17.67 -10.18
N ARG A 146 2.81 16.60 -10.97
CA ARG A 146 1.52 16.08 -11.47
C ARG A 146 1.50 14.57 -11.60
N ILE A 147 0.43 13.94 -11.17
CA ILE A 147 0.16 12.50 -11.38
C ILE A 147 -1.09 12.35 -12.22
N TRP A 148 -1.01 11.66 -13.35
CA TRP A 148 -2.19 11.22 -14.10
C TRP A 148 -2.58 9.83 -13.64
N ALA A 149 -3.77 9.69 -13.05
CA ALA A 149 -4.25 8.43 -12.50
C ALA A 149 -5.46 7.93 -13.29
N ASN A 150 -5.27 6.84 -14.03
CA ASN A 150 -6.27 6.28 -14.92
C ASN A 150 -6.90 5.00 -14.33
N GLU A 151 -8.22 4.88 -14.44
CA GLU A 151 -8.94 3.64 -14.17
C GLU A 151 -10.12 3.48 -15.16
N PRO A 152 -10.17 2.41 -15.97
CA PRO A 152 -11.21 2.25 -16.97
C PRO A 152 -12.59 1.89 -16.41
N ILE A 153 -12.68 1.30 -15.21
CA ILE A 153 -13.94 0.82 -14.64
C ILE A 153 -14.58 1.91 -13.76
N PRO A 154 -15.75 2.47 -14.11
CA PRO A 154 -16.34 3.61 -13.39
C PRO A 154 -16.49 3.42 -11.88
N LYS A 155 -16.92 2.23 -11.44
CA LYS A 155 -17.04 1.91 -10.00
C LYS A 155 -15.70 2.01 -9.28
N ARG A 156 -14.62 1.54 -9.90
CA ARG A 156 -13.27 1.60 -9.35
C ARG A 156 -12.69 3.01 -9.44
N PHE A 157 -13.02 3.76 -10.49
CA PHE A 157 -12.66 5.17 -10.66
C PHE A 157 -13.20 6.05 -9.51
N TYR A 158 -14.47 5.89 -9.14
CA TYR A 158 -15.02 6.62 -7.99
C TYR A 158 -14.38 6.19 -6.66
N LYS A 159 -13.99 4.92 -6.53
CA LYS A 159 -13.23 4.47 -5.35
C LYS A 159 -11.84 5.12 -5.31
N LEU A 160 -11.14 5.17 -6.44
CA LEU A 160 -9.87 5.90 -6.60
C LEU A 160 -10.02 7.36 -6.17
N LYS A 161 -10.99 8.07 -6.74
CA LYS A 161 -11.28 9.48 -6.41
C LYS A 161 -11.49 9.69 -4.92
N ASN A 162 -12.29 8.84 -4.29
CA ASN A 162 -12.59 8.93 -2.86
C ASN A 162 -11.35 8.66 -1.99
N VAL A 163 -10.52 7.66 -2.36
CA VAL A 163 -9.28 7.35 -1.64
C VAL A 163 -8.28 8.51 -1.75
N LEU A 164 -8.08 9.08 -2.94
CA LEU A 164 -7.16 10.21 -3.12
C LEU A 164 -7.62 11.44 -2.33
N SER A 165 -8.92 11.74 -2.37
CA SER A 165 -9.52 12.83 -1.59
C SER A 165 -9.33 12.61 -0.08
N LEU A 166 -9.66 11.42 0.42
CA LEU A 166 -9.48 11.06 1.83
C LEU A 166 -8.02 11.21 2.28
N LEU A 167 -7.06 10.82 1.45
CA LEU A 167 -5.64 10.90 1.75
C LEU A 167 -5.03 12.29 1.52
N GLY A 168 -5.81 13.28 1.07
CA GLY A 168 -5.34 14.64 0.88
C GLY A 168 -4.41 14.81 -0.32
N VAL A 169 -4.56 13.97 -1.34
CA VAL A 169 -3.79 14.09 -2.58
C VAL A 169 -4.33 15.25 -3.42
N THR A 170 -3.46 16.20 -3.76
CA THR A 170 -3.84 17.42 -4.49
C THR A 170 -3.19 17.55 -5.87
N ASN A 171 -2.16 16.76 -6.16
CA ASN A 171 -1.43 16.80 -7.43
C ASN A 171 -1.88 15.73 -8.45
N ALA A 172 -3.02 15.06 -8.22
CA ALA A 172 -3.52 14.00 -9.08
C ALA A 172 -4.67 14.45 -10.00
N GLU A 173 -4.47 14.23 -11.30
CA GLU A 173 -5.46 14.38 -12.37
C GLU A 173 -6.06 13.01 -12.69
N LEU A 174 -7.39 12.91 -12.74
CA LEU A 174 -8.09 11.63 -12.87
C LEU A 174 -8.64 11.42 -14.29
N SER A 175 -8.46 10.22 -14.85
CA SER A 175 -9.10 9.80 -16.10
C SER A 175 -9.81 8.46 -15.98
N CYS A 176 -10.91 8.31 -16.72
CA CYS A 176 -11.72 7.09 -16.76
C CYS A 176 -11.78 6.54 -18.18
N VAL A 177 -10.66 6.03 -18.69
CA VAL A 177 -10.56 5.50 -20.06
C VAL A 177 -9.83 4.16 -20.10
N ASP A 178 -10.06 3.40 -21.17
CA ASP A 178 -9.25 2.21 -21.50
C ASP A 178 -7.78 2.62 -21.62
N GLY A 179 -6.90 2.04 -20.80
CA GLY A 179 -5.48 2.37 -20.78
C GLY A 179 -4.78 2.17 -22.12
N ARG A 180 -5.25 1.24 -22.96
CA ARG A 180 -4.74 1.02 -24.33
C ARG A 180 -5.06 2.18 -25.28
N ARG A 181 -6.06 2.98 -24.92
CA ARG A 181 -6.53 4.17 -25.66
C ARG A 181 -6.19 5.46 -24.93
N PHE A 182 -5.47 5.40 -23.81
CA PHE A 182 -5.05 6.59 -23.09
C PHE A 182 -4.21 7.47 -24.00
N ARG A 183 -4.58 8.76 -24.07
CA ARG A 183 -3.85 9.78 -24.82
C ARG A 183 -3.25 10.73 -23.80
N PRO A 184 -1.91 10.88 -23.75
CA PRO A 184 -1.27 11.83 -22.85
C PRO A 184 -1.85 13.23 -23.10
N PRO A 185 -2.46 13.86 -22.10
CA PRO A 185 -2.99 15.22 -22.21
C PRO A 185 -1.86 16.26 -22.15
N VAL A 186 -0.70 15.85 -21.65
CA VAL A 186 0.58 16.56 -21.64
C VAL A 186 1.60 15.71 -22.39
N GLY A 187 2.71 16.31 -22.84
CA GLY A 187 3.71 15.68 -23.72
C GLY A 187 4.22 14.31 -23.26
N LEU A 188 5.40 14.27 -22.66
CA LEU A 188 5.99 13.04 -22.12
C LEU A 188 5.83 12.99 -20.61
N PHE A 189 5.81 11.78 -20.06
CA PHE A 189 5.88 11.54 -18.61
C PHE A 189 7.33 11.25 -18.24
N ASP A 190 7.76 11.77 -17.10
CA ASP A 190 9.07 11.43 -16.53
C ASP A 190 9.07 9.96 -16.07
N ARG A 191 7.92 9.47 -15.58
CA ARG A 191 7.74 8.11 -15.08
C ARG A 191 6.36 7.54 -15.40
N VAL A 192 6.30 6.24 -15.62
CA VAL A 192 5.04 5.52 -15.88
C VAL A 192 4.99 4.26 -15.02
N LEU A 193 3.92 4.13 -14.25
CA LEU A 193 3.54 2.94 -13.51
C LEU A 193 2.43 2.20 -14.24
N VAL A 194 2.65 0.91 -14.51
CA VAL A 194 1.62 -0.01 -15.01
C VAL A 194 1.57 -1.24 -14.09
N ASP A 195 0.65 -1.18 -13.12
CA ASP A 195 0.30 -2.33 -12.26
C ASP A 195 -0.97 -2.98 -12.82
N ALA A 196 -0.79 -3.87 -13.80
CA ALA A 196 -1.88 -4.46 -14.56
C ALA A 196 -2.64 -5.55 -13.75
N PRO A 197 -3.98 -5.65 -13.92
CA PRO A 197 -4.81 -6.68 -13.29
C PRO A 197 -4.64 -8.08 -13.88
#